data_AF-A0A7W1LGP7-F1
#
_entry.id   AF-A0A7W1LGP7-F1
#
_cell.length_a   1.000
_cell.length_b   1.000
_cell.length_c   1.000
_cell.angle_alpha   90.00
_cell.angle_beta   90.00
_cell.angle_gamma   90.00
#
_symmetry.space_group_name_H-M   'P 1'
#
loop_
_entity.id
_entity.type
_entity.pdbx_description
1 polymer ?
#
loop_
_entity_poly.entity_id
_entity_poly.type
_entity_poly.pdbx_seq_one_letter_code
_entity_poly.pdbx_strand_id
1 'polypeptide(L)' 'AGLKPALFAANAYFVDNSTYEGMTADKLRSSYDAGLAGGLEVSNASASGFCIEIEIDARTYSYVDRNGAVAPGDGC' A
#
# COMPACT_ATOMS: atom_id res chain seq x y z
N ALA A 1 -6.32 -1.09 11.37
CA ALA A 1 -5.49 0.09 11.02
C ALA A 1 -5.92 0.65 9.66
N GLY A 2 -5.67 1.93 9.37
CA GLY A 2 -6.06 2.58 8.10
C GLY A 2 -4.93 2.63 7.04
N LEU A 3 -5.08 3.49 6.04
CA LEU A 3 -4.11 3.64 4.92
C LEU A 3 -2.75 4.21 5.33
N LYS A 4 -2.69 5.09 6.33
CA LYS A 4 -1.44 5.73 6.77
C LYS A 4 -0.35 4.72 7.19
N PRO A 5 -0.61 3.72 8.06
CA PRO A 5 0.38 2.70 8.37
C PRO A 5 0.77 1.83 7.17
N ALA A 6 -0.14 1.61 6.22
CA ALA A 6 0.18 0.87 5.00
C ALA A 6 1.22 1.60 4.13
N LEU A 7 1.16 2.94 4.09
CA LEU A 7 2.18 3.76 3.43
C LEU A 7 3.57 3.57 4.04
N PHE A 8 3.67 3.51 5.37
CA PHE A 8 4.95 3.26 6.05
C PHE A 8 5.46 1.84 5.77
N ALA A 9 4.59 0.84 5.79
CA ALA A 9 4.95 -0.54 5.45
C ALA A 9 5.43 -0.66 3.99
N ALA A 10 4.79 0.03 3.05
CA ALA A 10 5.21 0.07 1.64
C ALA A 10 6.60 0.69 1.46
N ASN A 11 6.87 1.81 2.14
CA ASN A 11 8.20 2.42 2.12
C ASN A 11 9.27 1.50 2.71
N ALA A 12 8.96 0.77 3.81
CA ALA A 12 9.87 -0.22 4.37
C ALA A 12 10.15 -1.37 3.38
N TYR A 13 9.11 -1.85 2.68
CA TYR A 13 9.30 -2.84 1.60
C TYR A 13 10.25 -2.34 0.53
N PHE A 14 10.11 -1.10 0.09
CA PHE A 14 11.01 -0.51 -0.90
C PHE A 14 12.45 -0.38 -0.39
N VAL A 15 12.65 0.00 0.87
CA VAL A 15 13.99 0.05 1.47
C VAL A 15 14.67 -1.31 1.42
N ASP A 16 13.94 -2.39 1.71
CA ASP A 16 14.51 -3.75 1.76
C ASP A 16 14.69 -4.37 0.36
N ASN A 17 13.85 -4.02 -0.61
CA ASN A 17 13.81 -4.69 -1.92
C ASN A 17 14.28 -3.80 -3.09
N SER A 18 14.44 -2.49 -2.87
CA SER A 18 14.73 -1.48 -3.90
C SER A 18 13.71 -1.45 -5.07
N THR A 19 12.50 -1.93 -4.82
CA THR A 19 11.37 -1.99 -5.77
C THR A 19 10.06 -2.15 -4.99
N TYR A 20 8.91 -1.81 -5.58
CA TYR A 20 7.60 -2.25 -5.06
C TYR A 20 7.09 -3.52 -5.77
N GLU A 21 7.77 -4.02 -6.81
CA GLU A 21 7.32 -5.22 -7.51
C GLU A 21 7.19 -6.42 -6.58
N GLY A 22 6.08 -7.14 -6.70
CA GLY A 22 5.75 -8.28 -5.84
C GLY A 22 5.31 -7.91 -4.42
N MET A 23 5.14 -6.62 -4.11
CA MET A 23 4.51 -6.16 -2.86
C MET A 23 3.03 -6.56 -2.86
N THR A 24 2.58 -7.15 -1.75
CA THR A 24 1.18 -7.53 -1.53
C THR A 24 0.74 -7.14 -0.12
N ALA A 25 -0.57 -6.98 0.10
CA ALA A 25 -1.11 -6.65 1.41
C ALA A 25 -0.70 -7.68 2.48
N ASP A 26 -0.69 -8.97 2.13
CA ASP A 26 -0.25 -10.03 3.05
C ASP A 26 1.22 -9.93 3.42
N LYS A 27 2.11 -9.62 2.47
CA LYS A 27 3.54 -9.41 2.77
C LYS A 27 3.75 -8.20 3.67
N LEU A 28 3.05 -7.09 3.38
CA LEU A 28 3.10 -5.90 4.22
C LEU A 28 2.65 -6.23 5.66
N ARG A 29 1.58 -7.00 5.78
CA ARG A 29 1.03 -7.42 7.08
C ARG A 29 1.93 -8.40 7.83
N SER A 30 2.46 -9.41 7.15
CA SER A 30 3.25 -10.46 7.78
C SER A 30 4.65 -9.99 8.19
N SER A 31 5.24 -9.07 7.42
CA SER A 31 6.67 -8.75 7.54
C SER A 31 6.94 -7.36 8.14
N TYR A 32 5.99 -6.42 8.05
CA TYR A 32 6.24 -5.02 8.46
C TYR A 32 5.24 -4.51 9.49
N ASP A 33 3.94 -4.76 9.31
CA ASP A 33 2.92 -4.32 10.27
C ASP A 33 1.71 -5.27 10.33
N ALA A 34 1.69 -6.14 11.35
CA ALA A 34 0.60 -7.09 11.59
C ALA A 34 -0.75 -6.42 11.92
N GLY A 35 -0.76 -5.12 12.25
CA GLY A 35 -1.97 -4.34 12.54
C GLY A 35 -2.71 -3.82 11.31
N LEU A 36 -2.15 -3.99 10.10
CA LEU A 36 -2.79 -3.58 8.84
C LEU A 36 -4.14 -4.29 8.66
N ALA A 37 -5.15 -3.52 8.26
CA ALA A 37 -6.51 -4.04 8.09
C ALA A 37 -6.54 -5.22 7.10
N GLY A 38 -7.42 -6.19 7.37
CA GLY A 38 -7.62 -7.36 6.52
C GLY A 38 -8.09 -7.01 5.11
N GLY A 39 -8.95 -5.99 4.98
CA GLY A 39 -9.47 -5.49 3.69
C GLY A 39 -8.57 -4.46 2.99
N LEU A 40 -7.29 -4.37 3.37
CA LEU A 40 -6.32 -3.58 2.62
C LEU A 40 -5.89 -4.36 1.38
N GLU A 41 -5.87 -3.70 0.23
CA GLU A 41 -5.46 -4.27 -1.04
C GLU A 41 -4.30 -3.47 -1.65
N VAL A 42 -3.42 -4.18 -2.37
CA VAL A 42 -2.35 -3.58 -3.17
C VAL A 42 -2.71 -3.85 -4.62
N SER A 43 -3.42 -2.93 -5.25
CA SER A 43 -4.02 -3.12 -6.58
C SER A 43 -3.00 -2.92 -7.71
N ASN A 44 -1.94 -2.15 -7.44
CA ASN A 44 -0.79 -2.03 -8.32
C ASN A 44 0.50 -1.94 -7.51
N ALA A 45 1.54 -2.60 -7.97
CA ALA A 45 2.89 -2.46 -7.45
C ALA A 45 3.90 -2.70 -8.59
N SER A 46 4.63 -1.64 -8.92
CA SER A 46 5.64 -1.60 -9.99
C SER A 46 6.99 -1.21 -9.43
N ALA A 47 8.01 -1.11 -10.27
CA ALA A 47 9.35 -0.76 -9.80
C ALA A 47 9.43 0.60 -9.09
N SER A 48 8.62 1.57 -9.51
CA SER A 48 8.71 2.97 -9.06
C SER A 48 7.40 3.56 -8.54
N GLY A 49 6.39 2.74 -8.30
CA GLY A 49 5.11 3.23 -7.77
C GLY A 49 4.16 2.10 -7.40
N PHE A 50 3.14 2.44 -6.64
CA PHE A 50 2.13 1.51 -6.15
C PHE A 50 0.77 2.19 -6.04
N CYS A 51 -0.26 1.38 -5.87
CA CYS A 51 -1.55 1.83 -5.37
C CYS A 51 -2.02 0.90 -4.26
N ILE A 52 -2.38 1.49 -3.13
CA ILE A 52 -2.94 0.78 -1.97
C ILE A 52 -4.31 1.34 -1.69
N GLU A 53 -5.29 0.46 -1.50
CA GLU A 53 -6.66 0.85 -1.21
C GLU A 53 -7.26 0.05 -0.04
N ILE A 54 -8.34 0.59 0.50
CA ILE A 54 -9.16 -0.03 1.52
C ILE A 54 -10.62 0.39 1.34
N GLU A 55 -11.52 -0.57 1.44
CA GLU A 55 -12.96 -0.29 1.51
C GLU A 55 -13.40 -0.14 2.97
N ILE A 56 -14.07 0.98 3.28
CA ILE A 56 -14.67 1.26 4.58
C ILE A 56 -16.08 1.79 4.33
N ASP A 57 -17.10 1.12 4.86
CA ASP A 57 -18.51 1.50 4.71
C ASP A 57 -18.92 1.76 3.25
N ALA A 58 -18.57 0.84 2.34
CA ALA A 58 -18.82 0.91 0.90
C ALA A 58 -18.19 2.14 0.19
N ARG A 59 -17.16 2.74 0.80
CA ARG A 59 -16.32 3.77 0.20
C ARG A 59 -14.89 3.28 0.09
N THR A 60 -14.33 3.41 -1.11
CA THR A 60 -12.92 3.11 -1.35
C THR A 60 -12.07 4.33 -1.04
N TYR A 61 -11.04 4.13 -0.24
CA TYR A 61 -10.00 5.11 0.00
C TYR A 61 -8.70 4.54 -0.57
N SER A 62 -7.88 5.38 -1.20
CA SER A 62 -6.62 4.92 -1.79
C SER A 62 -5.46 5.91 -1.62
N TYR A 63 -4.24 5.39 -1.62
CA TYR A 63 -3.03 6.15 -1.87
C TYR A 63 -2.35 5.63 -3.13
N VAL A 64 -1.98 6.54 -4.02
CA VAL A 64 -1.25 6.25 -5.25
C VAL A 64 0.14 6.88 -5.13
N ASP A 65 1.18 6.09 -5.35
CA ASP A 65 2.52 6.58 -5.61
C ASP A 65 2.80 6.59 -7.12
N ARG A 66 3.12 7.77 -7.66
CA ARG A 66 3.58 7.93 -9.05
C ARG A 66 5.00 8.46 -9.04
N ASN A 67 5.99 7.57 -9.11
CA ASN A 67 7.41 7.93 -9.11
C ASN A 67 7.83 8.72 -7.85
N GLY A 68 7.42 8.26 -6.68
CA GLY A 68 7.74 8.86 -5.37
C GLY A 68 6.80 9.97 -4.91
N ALA A 69 5.81 10.34 -5.73
CA ALA A 69 4.77 11.28 -5.35
C ALA A 69 3.54 10.52 -4.84
N VAL A 70 3.35 10.52 -3.52
CA VAL A 70 2.19 9.90 -2.86
C VAL A 70 1.04 10.90 -2.76
N ALA A 71 -0.12 10.53 -3.29
CA ALA A 71 -1.34 11.34 -3.22
C ALA A 71 -2.57 10.48 -2.90
N PRO A 72 -3.59 11.02 -2.21
CA PRO A 72 -4.89 10.34 -2.13
C PRO A 72 -5.48 10.17 -3.53
N GLY A 73 -6.06 9.00 -3.81
CA GLY A 73 -6.71 8.70 -5.09
C GLY A 73 -8.21 8.44 -4.94
N ASP A 74 -8.94 8.60 -6.04
CA ASP A 74 -10.33 8.15 -6.20
C ASP A 74 -10.42 6.67 -6.62
N GLY A 75 -9.50 5.85 -6.11
CA GLY A 75 -9.31 4.44 -6.45
C GLY A 75 -7.97 4.16 -7.14
N CYS A 76 -7.62 2.89 -7.14
CA CYS A 76 -6.65 2.31 -8.06
C CYS A 76 -7.32 1.98 -9.41
#